data_AF-A0A1M6WK65-F1
#
_entry.id   AF-A0A1M6WK65-F1
#
_cell.length_a   1.000
_cell.length_b   1.000
_cell.length_c   1.000
_cell.angle_alpha   90.00
_cell.angle_beta   90.00
_cell.angle_gamma   90.00
#
_symmetry.space_group_name_H-M   'P 1'
#
loop_
_entity.id
_entity.type
_entity.pdbx_description
1 polymer ?
#
loop_
_entity_poly.entity_id
_entity_poly.type
_entity_poly.pdbx_seq_one_letter_code
_entity_poly.pdbx_strand_id
1 'polypeptide(L)'
;MHELFRWSSKWWPGLVPLVVFWAIAAWSNTQPLETDLAARSGAALKDTVLDKTRITVAGRDVTFAADAFSEDGRRSALTSVEAVPGVRLVDDETRLVPEAKPFVWSAERDVVRVTLGGNAPLPSSKGRLLETARADLGGVEVVDQMSLSRGAPPRFDNAALLLLDQIGKLKDGKVTIADNKVSLSGMARDLGGREAIAAALKNLPEGFSVALNEIKAPPYIFQAYKDPVAVTLTLTGYVPDNNVHAAIAAAAGRKFFSEKVVDNLKASVGAPSGFAAAVVPALGALSRLSTGTLVVSDREVKLSGDAFYDAAAAQIRGGLPKEFPQGFQLKADISVKPASAPVDPTVCQQLFSEVLAKGKIRFESGRGTIDPDSAGLLDRLTEIALRCPTADIEIAGHTDADGEDAFNQALSEKRAQAVMDYLIKAGLPASRFTATGYGSTQPVATNDTDEGKAQNRRIDFLVR
;
A
#
# COMPACT_ATOMS: atom_id res chain seq x y z
N MET A 1 -23.75 69.03 -92.28
CA MET A 1 -23.20 67.86 -91.57
C MET A 1 -24.37 67.11 -90.96
N HIS A 2 -24.95 66.24 -91.77
CA HIS A 2 -25.85 65.16 -91.34
C HIS A 2 -25.01 63.97 -90.91
N GLU A 3 -25.63 63.09 -90.12
CA GLU A 3 -25.15 61.81 -89.62
C GLU A 3 -24.46 61.84 -88.25
N LEU A 4 -24.69 60.77 -87.46
CA LEU A 4 -24.39 60.56 -86.04
C LEU A 4 -25.50 61.00 -85.07
N PHE A 5 -26.66 60.33 -85.10
CA PHE A 5 -27.35 59.83 -83.87
C PHE A 5 -28.66 59.12 -84.25
N ARG A 6 -28.53 57.89 -84.78
CA ARG A 6 -29.59 56.87 -84.73
C ARG A 6 -28.97 55.62 -84.14
N TRP A 7 -28.68 55.65 -82.84
CA TRP A 7 -28.34 54.44 -82.09
C TRP A 7 -29.55 53.98 -81.29
N SER A 8 -29.72 52.67 -81.26
CA SER A 8 -30.96 51.92 -81.20
C SER A 8 -31.72 52.03 -79.87
N SER A 9 -33.05 52.17 -79.97
CA SER A 9 -34.05 51.91 -78.91
C SER A 9 -34.19 50.41 -78.53
N LYS A 10 -33.12 49.61 -78.66
CA LYS A 10 -33.12 48.15 -78.48
C LYS A 10 -31.96 47.66 -77.60
N TRP A 11 -31.73 48.28 -76.45
CA TRP A 11 -30.82 47.76 -75.42
C TRP A 11 -31.47 46.68 -74.55
N TRP A 12 -32.80 46.71 -74.43
CA TRP A 12 -33.63 45.74 -73.69
C TRP A 12 -33.43 44.26 -74.09
N PRO A 13 -33.27 43.87 -75.38
CA PRO A 13 -33.06 42.48 -75.76
C PRO A 13 -31.71 41.90 -75.30
N GLY A 14 -30.71 42.75 -75.02
CA GLY A 14 -29.45 42.35 -74.41
C GLY A 14 -29.52 42.24 -72.89
N LEU A 15 -30.50 42.91 -72.27
CA LEU A 15 -30.70 42.91 -70.82
C LEU A 15 -31.28 41.58 -70.33
N VAL A 16 -32.17 40.96 -71.11
CA VAL A 16 -32.73 39.63 -70.81
C VAL A 16 -31.65 38.54 -70.69
N PRO A 17 -30.78 38.32 -71.70
CA PRO A 17 -29.70 37.33 -71.59
C PRO A 17 -28.68 37.71 -70.52
N LEU A 18 -28.41 39.00 -70.29
CA LEU A 18 -27.54 39.45 -69.19
C LEU A 18 -28.12 39.06 -67.81
N VAL A 19 -29.42 39.28 -67.59
CA VAL A 19 -30.11 38.88 -66.35
C VAL A 19 -30.13 37.36 -66.21
N VAL A 20 -30.33 36.61 -67.30
CA VAL A 20 -30.29 35.15 -67.29
C VAL A 20 -28.88 34.64 -66.98
N PHE A 21 -27.84 35.19 -67.62
CA PHE A 21 -26.44 34.84 -67.32
C PHE A 21 -26.06 35.23 -65.89
N TRP A 22 -26.52 36.38 -65.40
CA TRP A 22 -26.32 36.80 -64.02
C TRP A 22 -27.02 35.88 -63.04
N ALA A 23 -28.27 35.47 -63.30
CA ALA A 23 -29.00 34.52 -62.46
C ALA A 23 -28.35 33.13 -62.47
N ILE A 24 -27.90 32.64 -63.63
CA ILE A 24 -27.16 31.38 -63.76
C ILE A 24 -25.84 31.46 -63.01
N ALA A 25 -25.08 32.55 -63.15
CA ALA A 25 -23.81 32.76 -62.46
C ALA A 25 -23.99 32.93 -60.95
N ALA A 26 -25.04 33.63 -60.51
CA ALA A 26 -25.39 33.74 -59.10
C ALA A 26 -25.78 32.37 -58.52
N TRP A 27 -26.58 31.60 -59.25
CA TRP A 27 -26.97 30.27 -58.81
C TRP A 27 -25.81 29.27 -58.80
N SER A 28 -24.94 29.28 -59.82
CA SER A 28 -23.84 28.32 -59.92
C SER A 28 -22.64 28.65 -59.03
N ASN A 29 -22.38 29.93 -58.73
CA ASN A 29 -21.18 30.36 -57.98
C ASN A 29 -21.43 30.67 -56.50
N THR A 30 -22.68 30.72 -56.03
CA THR A 30 -23.00 30.99 -54.60
C THR A 30 -22.44 29.92 -53.67
N GLN A 31 -22.77 28.65 -53.90
CA GLN A 31 -22.31 27.54 -53.05
C GLN A 31 -20.77 27.37 -53.03
N PRO A 32 -20.05 27.42 -54.18
CA PRO A 32 -18.59 27.41 -54.20
C PRO A 32 -17.96 28.60 -53.47
N LEU A 33 -18.53 29.80 -53.62
CA LEU A 33 -18.05 31.00 -52.95
C LEU A 33 -18.22 30.93 -51.43
N GLU A 34 -19.39 30.52 -50.95
CA GLU A 34 -19.68 30.36 -49.52
C GLU A 34 -18.73 29.34 -48.89
N THR A 35 -18.47 28.22 -49.59
CA THR A 35 -17.55 27.18 -49.13
C THR A 35 -16.10 27.66 -49.08
N ASP A 36 -15.64 28.39 -50.10
CA ASP A 36 -14.28 28.97 -50.13
C ASP A 36 -14.10 30.04 -49.05
N LEU A 37 -15.06 30.95 -48.87
CA LEU A 37 -15.03 31.95 -47.81
C LEU A 37 -15.07 31.32 -46.42
N ALA A 38 -15.87 30.28 -46.21
CA ALA A 38 -15.90 29.54 -44.95
C ALA A 38 -14.53 28.89 -44.66
N ALA A 39 -13.90 28.27 -45.67
CA ALA A 39 -12.59 27.64 -45.54
C ALA A 39 -11.48 28.65 -45.23
N ARG A 40 -11.45 29.81 -45.92
CA ARG A 40 -10.46 30.88 -45.67
C ARG A 40 -10.64 31.52 -44.31
N SER A 41 -11.89 31.77 -43.90
CA SER A 41 -12.21 32.29 -42.58
C SER A 41 -11.81 31.30 -41.48
N GLY A 42 -12.04 30.00 -41.68
CA GLY A 42 -11.56 28.96 -40.78
C GLY A 42 -10.03 28.89 -40.71
N ALA A 43 -9.34 29.09 -41.83
CA ALA A 43 -7.88 29.12 -41.88
C ALA A 43 -7.29 30.32 -41.13
N ALA A 44 -7.94 31.49 -41.20
CA ALA A 44 -7.53 32.71 -40.49
C ALA A 44 -7.60 32.57 -38.96
N LEU A 45 -8.42 31.64 -38.45
CA LEU A 45 -8.58 31.39 -37.02
C LEU A 45 -7.65 30.32 -36.45
N LYS A 46 -6.83 29.64 -37.27
CA LYS A 46 -6.01 28.49 -36.84
C LYS A 46 -5.10 28.78 -35.65
N ASP A 47 -4.54 29.98 -35.57
CA ASP A 47 -3.62 30.37 -34.51
C ASP A 47 -4.33 31.02 -33.31
N THR A 48 -5.67 31.11 -33.33
CA THR A 48 -6.45 31.70 -32.23
C THR A 48 -7.00 30.62 -31.31
N VAL A 49 -6.86 30.84 -30.00
CA VAL A 49 -7.37 29.92 -28.99
C VAL A 49 -8.87 30.18 -28.78
N LEU A 50 -9.71 29.34 -29.39
CA LEU A 50 -11.17 29.39 -29.34
C LEU A 50 -11.74 27.99 -29.05
N ASP A 51 -12.94 27.93 -28.48
CA ASP A 51 -13.72 26.70 -28.32
C ASP A 51 -15.07 26.81 -29.06
N LYS A 52 -15.65 25.68 -29.47
CA LYS A 52 -16.93 25.59 -30.20
C LYS A 52 -17.05 26.52 -31.42
N THR A 53 -15.95 26.74 -32.13
CA THR A 53 -15.90 27.58 -33.33
C THR A 53 -16.86 27.10 -34.40
N ARG A 54 -17.74 27.99 -34.86
CA ARG A 54 -18.66 27.78 -35.97
C ARG A 54 -18.62 29.00 -36.89
N ILE A 55 -18.45 28.73 -38.18
CA ILE A 55 -18.47 29.74 -39.24
C ILE A 55 -19.54 29.30 -40.22
N THR A 56 -20.52 30.16 -40.45
CA THR A 56 -21.52 29.96 -41.50
C THR A 56 -21.51 31.16 -42.43
N VAL A 57 -21.57 30.92 -43.73
CA VAL A 57 -21.48 31.98 -44.75
C VAL A 57 -22.77 31.99 -45.55
N ALA A 58 -23.38 33.16 -45.68
CA ALA A 58 -24.51 33.42 -46.55
C ALA A 58 -24.11 34.48 -47.58
N GLY A 59 -23.89 34.06 -48.82
CA GLY A 59 -23.29 34.87 -49.88
C GLY A 59 -21.87 35.31 -49.53
N ARG A 60 -21.73 36.51 -48.96
CA ARG A 60 -20.46 37.14 -48.54
C ARG A 60 -20.45 37.58 -47.08
N ASP A 61 -21.53 37.28 -46.35
CA ASP A 61 -21.68 37.62 -44.95
C ASP A 61 -21.35 36.38 -44.13
N VAL A 62 -20.52 36.58 -43.10
CA VAL A 62 -20.01 35.51 -42.26
C VAL A 62 -20.63 35.64 -40.89
N THR A 63 -21.39 34.66 -40.43
CA THR A 63 -21.75 34.54 -39.02
C THR A 63 -20.66 33.76 -38.31
N PHE A 64 -20.05 34.39 -37.31
CA PHE A 64 -18.94 33.85 -36.56
C PHE A 64 -19.36 33.66 -35.09
N ALA A 65 -19.47 32.40 -34.68
CA ALA A 65 -19.75 32.01 -33.30
C ALA A 65 -18.56 31.25 -32.72
N ALA A 66 -18.07 31.66 -31.55
CA ALA A 66 -17.01 30.96 -30.82
C ALA A 66 -17.01 31.35 -29.34
N ASP A 67 -16.50 30.44 -28.50
CA ASP A 67 -16.22 30.67 -27.09
C ASP A 67 -14.75 31.14 -26.96
N ALA A 68 -14.55 32.40 -26.60
CA ALA A 68 -13.22 33.01 -26.44
C ALA A 68 -12.76 33.04 -24.97
N PHE A 69 -11.46 32.83 -24.76
CA PHE A 69 -10.85 32.76 -23.42
C PHE A 69 -10.32 34.11 -22.91
N SER A 70 -10.27 35.13 -23.76
CA SER A 70 -9.92 36.50 -23.42
C SER A 70 -10.62 37.49 -24.35
N GLU A 71 -10.82 38.72 -23.89
CA GLU A 71 -11.37 39.80 -24.75
C GLU A 71 -10.43 40.12 -25.91
N ASP A 72 -9.12 40.15 -25.66
CA ASP A 72 -8.13 40.42 -26.70
C ASP A 72 -8.11 39.30 -27.75
N GLY A 73 -8.22 38.04 -27.33
CA GLY A 73 -8.31 36.89 -28.22
C GLY A 73 -9.58 36.91 -29.06
N ARG A 74 -10.71 37.29 -28.46
CA ARG A 74 -12.00 37.46 -29.15
C ARG A 74 -11.92 38.53 -30.23
N ARG A 75 -11.42 39.71 -29.86
CA ARG A 75 -11.24 40.85 -30.79
C ARG A 75 -10.29 40.50 -31.92
N SER A 76 -9.16 39.85 -31.60
CA SER A 76 -8.17 39.43 -32.60
C SER A 76 -8.77 38.42 -33.58
N ALA A 77 -9.54 37.43 -33.09
CA ALA A 77 -10.26 36.49 -33.95
C ALA A 77 -11.25 37.20 -34.88
N LEU A 78 -12.04 38.14 -34.36
CA LEU A 78 -13.00 38.89 -35.15
C LEU A 78 -12.30 39.67 -36.26
N THR A 79 -11.24 40.42 -35.92
CA THR A 79 -10.44 41.16 -36.90
C THR A 79 -9.80 40.24 -37.95
N SER A 80 -9.35 39.05 -37.56
CA SER A 80 -8.81 38.06 -38.50
C SER A 80 -9.86 37.58 -39.51
N VAL A 81 -11.12 37.40 -39.10
CA VAL A 81 -12.23 37.01 -40.00
C VAL A 81 -12.65 38.19 -40.89
N GLU A 82 -12.72 39.40 -40.35
CA GLU A 82 -13.03 40.62 -41.11
C GLU A 82 -11.99 40.92 -42.19
N ALA A 83 -10.72 40.60 -41.93
CA ALA A 83 -9.61 40.81 -42.85
C ALA A 83 -9.57 39.80 -44.01
N VAL A 84 -10.41 38.75 -44.00
CA VAL A 84 -10.42 37.72 -45.05
C VAL A 84 -10.88 38.33 -46.38
N PRO A 85 -10.06 38.26 -47.44
CA PRO A 85 -10.43 38.80 -48.74
C PRO A 85 -11.72 38.18 -49.28
N GLY A 86 -12.73 39.02 -49.51
CA GLY A 86 -14.03 38.63 -50.05
C GLY A 86 -15.17 38.68 -49.02
N VAL A 87 -14.87 38.71 -47.72
CA VAL A 87 -15.86 38.96 -46.67
C VAL A 87 -16.40 40.39 -46.77
N ARG A 88 -17.72 40.55 -46.61
CA ARG A 88 -18.40 41.84 -46.66
C ARG A 88 -18.81 42.34 -45.28
N LEU A 89 -19.36 41.43 -44.47
CA LEU A 89 -19.85 41.70 -43.13
C LEU A 89 -19.60 40.46 -42.26
N VAL A 90 -19.23 40.69 -41.01
CA VAL A 90 -19.15 39.63 -40.00
C VAL A 90 -20.24 39.89 -38.96
N ASP A 91 -21.11 38.90 -38.76
CA ASP A 91 -22.09 38.87 -37.67
C ASP A 91 -21.44 38.18 -36.47
N ASP A 92 -21.16 38.95 -35.43
CA ASP A 92 -20.42 38.50 -34.24
C ASP A 92 -21.36 37.87 -33.22
N GLU A 93 -21.38 36.53 -33.20
CA GLU A 93 -22.04 35.72 -32.17
C GLU A 93 -21.03 35.15 -31.16
N THR A 94 -19.81 35.71 -31.10
CA THR A 94 -18.79 35.24 -30.17
C THR A 94 -19.10 35.66 -28.73
N ARG A 95 -18.79 34.76 -27.79
CA ARG A 95 -18.97 35.01 -26.37
C ARG A 95 -17.72 34.67 -25.58
N LEU A 96 -17.56 35.29 -24.43
CA LEU A 96 -16.52 34.90 -23.50
C LEU A 96 -16.94 33.65 -22.74
N VAL A 97 -15.97 32.76 -22.53
CA VAL A 97 -16.12 31.64 -21.59
C VAL A 97 -16.46 32.21 -20.18
N PRO A 98 -17.40 31.59 -19.43
CA PRO A 98 -17.77 32.05 -18.09
C PRO A 98 -16.57 32.22 -17.16
N GLU A 99 -16.59 33.26 -16.32
CA GLU A 99 -15.61 33.43 -15.25
C GLU A 99 -16.05 32.67 -14.01
N ALA A 100 -15.17 31.81 -13.46
CA ALA A 100 -15.41 31.08 -12.23
C ALA A 100 -14.77 31.83 -11.04
N LYS A 101 -15.58 32.15 -10.03
CA LYS A 101 -15.14 32.72 -8.74
C LYS A 101 -15.87 32.03 -7.58
N PRO A 102 -15.18 31.26 -6.72
CA PRO A 102 -13.75 30.93 -6.79
C PRO A 102 -13.43 30.03 -7.99
N PHE A 103 -12.20 30.14 -8.51
CA PHE A 103 -11.69 29.23 -9.52
C PHE A 103 -11.24 27.93 -8.84
N VAL A 104 -12.08 26.90 -8.93
CA VAL A 104 -11.83 25.60 -8.28
C VAL A 104 -11.36 24.57 -9.29
N TRP A 105 -10.25 23.90 -9.00
CA TRP A 105 -9.78 22.70 -9.68
C TRP A 105 -9.53 21.59 -8.67
N SER A 106 -9.81 20.34 -9.02
CA SER A 106 -9.57 19.21 -8.13
C SER A 106 -9.07 17.98 -8.86
N ALA A 107 -8.21 17.22 -8.19
CA ALA A 107 -7.82 15.87 -8.59
C ALA A 107 -8.15 14.92 -7.44
N GLU A 108 -8.98 13.92 -7.70
CA GLU A 108 -9.42 12.94 -6.71
C GLU A 108 -9.01 11.54 -7.16
N ARG A 109 -8.31 10.82 -6.28
CA ARG A 109 -7.85 9.46 -6.51
C ARG A 109 -8.56 8.49 -5.59
N ASP A 110 -9.13 7.47 -6.21
CA ASP A 110 -9.60 6.25 -5.59
C ASP A 110 -8.67 5.08 -5.98
N VAL A 111 -8.97 3.87 -5.54
CA VAL A 111 -8.17 2.65 -5.76
C VAL A 111 -7.95 2.36 -7.25
N VAL A 112 -8.94 2.63 -8.10
CA VAL A 112 -8.94 2.25 -9.53
C VAL A 112 -9.05 3.43 -10.50
N ARG A 113 -9.32 4.65 -9.99
CA ARG A 113 -9.68 5.80 -10.81
C ARG A 113 -9.08 7.09 -10.27
N VAL A 114 -8.70 7.98 -11.18
CA VAL A 114 -8.40 9.37 -10.89
C VAL A 114 -9.37 10.25 -11.66
N THR A 115 -10.08 11.13 -10.96
CA THR A 115 -11.03 12.08 -11.55
C THR A 115 -10.45 13.48 -11.46
N LEU A 116 -10.26 14.12 -12.62
CA LEU A 116 -9.91 15.53 -12.72
C LEU A 116 -11.19 16.34 -12.90
N GLY A 117 -11.46 17.29 -12.02
CA GLY A 117 -12.72 18.04 -11.99
C GLY A 117 -12.52 19.52 -11.72
N GLY A 118 -13.61 20.28 -11.83
CA GLY A 118 -13.61 21.73 -11.66
C GLY A 118 -13.26 22.45 -12.95
N ASN A 119 -12.45 23.50 -12.87
CA ASN A 119 -12.22 24.46 -13.94
C ASN A 119 -10.82 24.31 -14.53
N ALA A 120 -10.71 24.38 -15.85
CA ALA A 120 -9.45 24.50 -16.57
C ALA A 120 -9.45 25.81 -17.38
N PRO A 121 -8.34 26.59 -17.38
CA PRO A 121 -8.30 27.90 -18.00
C PRO A 121 -8.34 27.86 -19.53
N LEU A 122 -7.66 26.87 -20.11
CA LEU A 122 -7.45 26.75 -21.55
C LEU A 122 -7.54 25.27 -21.98
N PRO A 123 -7.92 24.98 -23.24
CA PRO A 123 -7.91 23.62 -23.78
C PRO A 123 -6.52 22.97 -23.74
N SER A 124 -5.46 23.76 -23.96
CA SER A 124 -4.05 23.28 -23.91
C SER A 124 -3.63 22.89 -22.49
N SER A 125 -3.98 23.70 -21.49
CA SER A 125 -3.76 23.38 -20.07
C SER A 125 -4.53 22.12 -19.66
N LYS A 126 -5.82 22.02 -20.05
CA LYS A 126 -6.65 20.84 -19.83
C LYS A 126 -6.03 19.57 -20.43
N GLY A 127 -5.60 19.65 -21.69
CA GLY A 127 -4.93 18.55 -22.39
C GLY A 127 -3.66 18.09 -21.69
N ARG A 128 -2.80 19.04 -21.28
CA ARG A 128 -1.55 18.75 -20.55
C ARG A 128 -1.82 18.05 -19.22
N LEU A 129 -2.80 18.51 -18.44
CA LEU A 129 -3.15 17.87 -17.17
C LEU A 129 -3.64 16.42 -17.36
N LEU A 130 -4.44 16.17 -18.40
CA LEU A 130 -4.91 14.82 -18.73
C LEU A 130 -3.80 13.91 -19.21
N GLU A 131 -2.89 14.43 -20.03
CA GLU A 131 -1.73 13.68 -20.53
C GLU A 131 -0.78 13.30 -19.38
N THR A 132 -0.41 14.26 -18.53
CA THR A 132 0.41 14.00 -17.33
C THR A 132 -0.27 13.01 -16.39
N ALA A 133 -1.58 13.17 -16.13
CA ALA A 133 -2.30 12.23 -15.28
C ALA A 133 -2.29 10.80 -15.86
N ARG A 134 -2.41 10.63 -17.18
CA ARG A 134 -2.35 9.31 -17.82
C ARG A 134 -0.94 8.71 -17.81
N ALA A 135 0.09 9.55 -17.91
CA ALA A 135 1.49 9.12 -17.89
C ALA A 135 1.95 8.72 -16.48
N ASP A 136 1.70 9.58 -15.49
CA ASP A 136 2.29 9.46 -14.14
C ASP A 136 1.47 8.55 -13.21
N LEU A 137 0.17 8.39 -13.46
CA LEU A 137 -0.74 7.66 -12.57
C LEU A 137 -1.02 6.22 -13.05
N GLY A 138 -0.14 5.64 -13.87
CA GLY A 138 -0.30 4.36 -14.56
C GLY A 138 -1.03 3.26 -13.77
N GLY A 139 -1.94 2.54 -14.45
CA GLY A 139 -2.74 1.47 -13.86
C GLY A 139 -4.07 1.92 -13.23
N VAL A 140 -4.47 3.18 -13.39
CA VAL A 140 -5.80 3.69 -13.01
C VAL A 140 -6.51 4.38 -14.18
N GLU A 141 -7.83 4.32 -14.19
CA GLU A 141 -8.66 5.02 -15.17
C GLU A 141 -8.62 6.54 -14.90
N VAL A 142 -8.25 7.35 -15.89
CA VAL A 142 -8.30 8.83 -15.78
C VAL A 142 -9.60 9.35 -16.38
N VAL A 143 -10.47 9.89 -15.53
CA VAL A 143 -11.75 10.48 -15.90
C VAL A 143 -11.67 12.00 -15.92
N ASP A 144 -12.11 12.58 -17.03
CA ASP A 144 -12.19 14.03 -17.23
C ASP A 144 -13.60 14.54 -16.91
N GLN A 145 -13.70 15.38 -15.87
CA GLN A 145 -14.89 16.13 -15.48
C GLN A 145 -14.59 17.64 -15.41
N MET A 146 -13.54 18.11 -16.09
CA MET A 146 -13.18 19.53 -16.08
C MET A 146 -14.00 20.31 -17.10
N SER A 147 -14.51 21.47 -16.68
CA SER A 147 -15.11 22.48 -17.55
C SER A 147 -14.11 23.59 -17.88
N LEU A 148 -14.27 24.21 -19.04
CA LEU A 148 -13.46 25.35 -19.44
C LEU A 148 -14.06 26.64 -18.84
N SER A 149 -13.26 27.36 -18.05
CA SER A 149 -13.68 28.59 -17.37
C SER A 149 -12.51 29.58 -17.26
N ARG A 150 -12.81 30.88 -17.23
CA ARG A 150 -11.84 31.93 -16.93
C ARG A 150 -11.72 32.16 -15.41
N GLY A 151 -10.72 32.92 -14.99
CA GLY A 151 -10.49 33.26 -13.58
C GLY A 151 -9.37 32.48 -12.90
N ALA A 152 -8.59 31.69 -13.66
CA ALA A 152 -7.48 30.95 -13.10
C ALA A 152 -6.40 31.88 -12.51
N PRO A 153 -5.83 31.53 -11.35
CA PRO A 153 -4.70 32.25 -10.79
C PRO A 153 -3.46 32.19 -11.69
N PRO A 154 -2.53 33.15 -11.59
CA PRO A 154 -1.24 33.07 -12.27
C PRO A 154 -0.50 31.77 -11.92
N ARG A 155 0.21 31.18 -12.88
CA ARG A 155 0.98 29.92 -12.71
C ARG A 155 0.13 28.69 -12.31
N PHE A 156 -1.18 28.71 -12.55
CA PHE A 156 -2.09 27.59 -12.32
C PHE A 156 -1.55 26.24 -12.82
N ASP A 157 -1.10 26.19 -14.09
CA ASP A 157 -0.61 24.94 -14.71
C ASP A 157 0.52 24.30 -13.91
N ASN A 158 1.48 25.11 -13.43
CA ASN A 158 2.61 24.62 -12.65
C ASN A 158 2.16 24.07 -11.28
N ALA A 159 1.20 24.74 -10.63
CA ALA A 159 0.65 24.29 -9.36
C ALA A 159 -0.14 23.00 -9.54
N ALA A 160 -1.01 22.93 -10.55
CA ALA A 160 -1.82 21.75 -10.85
C ALA A 160 -0.96 20.53 -11.22
N LEU A 161 0.10 20.70 -12.01
CA LEU A 161 1.03 19.63 -12.36
C LEU A 161 1.80 19.10 -11.13
N LEU A 162 2.32 19.98 -10.27
CA LEU A 162 2.99 19.57 -9.02
C LEU A 162 2.05 18.76 -8.12
N LEU A 163 0.78 19.15 -8.07
CA LEU A 163 -0.24 18.50 -7.25
C LEU A 163 -0.72 17.17 -7.85
N LEU A 164 -0.73 17.04 -9.18
CA LEU A 164 -0.95 15.75 -9.84
C LEU A 164 0.14 14.73 -9.47
N ASP A 165 1.42 15.14 -9.43
CA ASP A 165 2.51 14.28 -8.93
C ASP A 165 2.26 13.82 -7.49
N GLN A 166 1.74 14.70 -6.61
CA GLN A 166 1.45 14.32 -5.22
C GLN A 166 0.28 13.32 -5.13
N ILE A 167 -0.75 13.45 -5.98
CA ILE A 167 -1.83 12.46 -6.09
C ILE A 167 -1.30 11.08 -6.52
N GLY A 168 -0.24 11.05 -7.32
CA GLY A 168 0.51 9.83 -7.67
C GLY A 168 1.05 9.06 -6.46
N LYS A 169 1.40 9.77 -5.39
CA LYS A 169 1.98 9.23 -4.15
C LYS A 169 0.94 8.88 -3.08
N LEU A 170 -0.33 9.15 -3.34
CA LEU A 170 -1.44 8.78 -2.47
C LEU A 170 -2.03 7.44 -2.90
N LYS A 171 -2.45 6.63 -1.92
CA LYS A 171 -3.27 5.44 -2.14
C LYS A 171 -4.70 5.85 -2.53
N ASP A 172 -5.23 6.79 -1.77
CA ASP A 172 -6.53 7.44 -1.93
C ASP A 172 -6.42 8.87 -1.41
N GLY A 173 -7.14 9.81 -2.01
CA GLY A 173 -7.10 11.20 -1.57
C GLY A 173 -7.59 12.21 -2.58
N LYS A 174 -7.63 13.47 -2.15
CA LYS A 174 -8.11 14.60 -2.93
C LYS A 174 -7.18 15.78 -2.79
N VAL A 175 -6.83 16.38 -3.92
CA VAL A 175 -6.26 17.73 -3.98
C VAL A 175 -7.31 18.68 -4.51
N THR A 176 -7.37 19.89 -3.95
CA THR A 176 -8.16 21.00 -4.47
C THR A 176 -7.32 22.27 -4.51
N ILE A 177 -7.39 22.99 -5.61
CA ILE A 177 -6.97 24.38 -5.73
C ILE A 177 -8.25 25.21 -5.75
N ALA A 178 -8.40 26.15 -4.82
CA ALA A 178 -9.46 27.15 -4.82
C ALA A 178 -8.80 28.53 -4.85
N ASP A 179 -8.87 29.20 -5.99
CA ASP A 179 -8.05 30.38 -6.30
C ASP A 179 -6.57 30.10 -6.01
N ASN A 180 -6.00 30.70 -4.97
CA ASN A 180 -4.60 30.51 -4.58
C ASN A 180 -4.38 29.57 -3.39
N LYS A 181 -5.44 28.91 -2.91
CA LYS A 181 -5.42 28.01 -1.75
C LYS A 181 -5.40 26.56 -2.18
N VAL A 182 -4.42 25.83 -1.69
CA VAL A 182 -4.25 24.39 -1.94
C VAL A 182 -4.68 23.60 -0.72
N SER A 183 -5.57 22.65 -0.91
CA SER A 183 -6.02 21.71 0.12
C SER A 183 -5.75 20.29 -0.32
N LEU A 184 -5.19 19.48 0.58
CA LEU A 184 -4.83 18.10 0.31
C LEU A 184 -5.24 17.18 1.48
N SER A 185 -5.90 16.08 1.18
CA SER A 185 -6.30 15.05 2.15
C SER A 185 -6.20 13.65 1.55
N GLY A 186 -5.99 12.63 2.39
CA GLY A 186 -5.90 11.24 1.94
C GLY A 186 -4.89 10.39 2.71
N MET A 187 -4.58 9.21 2.17
CA MET A 187 -3.58 8.29 2.71
C MET A 187 -2.38 8.21 1.77
N ALA A 188 -1.17 8.39 2.31
CA ALA A 188 0.06 8.16 1.58
C ALA A 188 0.20 6.68 1.22
N ARG A 189 0.75 6.40 0.03
CA ARG A 189 0.98 5.05 -0.45
C ARG A 189 2.09 4.34 0.32
N ASP A 190 3.11 5.10 0.70
CA ASP A 190 4.33 4.60 1.34
C ASP A 190 4.54 5.25 2.71
N LEU A 191 5.28 4.57 3.61
CA LEU A 191 5.49 5.00 5.00
C LEU A 191 6.19 6.37 5.14
N GLY A 192 6.98 6.80 4.15
CA GLY A 192 7.59 8.14 4.08
C GLY A 192 6.89 9.11 3.12
N GLY A 193 5.77 8.69 2.51
CA GLY A 193 5.08 9.48 1.50
C GLY A 193 4.49 10.77 2.06
N ARG A 194 4.07 10.79 3.33
CA ARG A 194 3.54 11.98 4.00
C ARG A 194 4.58 13.09 4.09
N GLU A 195 5.79 12.76 4.53
CA GLU A 195 6.92 13.68 4.65
C GLU A 195 7.37 14.17 3.27
N ALA A 196 7.43 13.27 2.28
CA ALA A 196 7.77 13.61 0.90
C ALA A 196 6.77 14.60 0.29
N ILE A 197 5.47 14.37 0.50
CA ILE A 197 4.40 15.28 0.06
C ILE A 197 4.50 16.62 0.80
N ALA A 198 4.71 16.60 2.12
CA ALA A 198 4.88 17.84 2.90
C ALA A 198 6.10 18.66 2.44
N ALA A 199 7.18 18.01 2.03
CA ALA A 199 8.34 18.68 1.44
C ALA A 199 8.03 19.25 0.05
N ALA A 200 7.32 18.51 -0.80
CA ALA A 200 6.90 18.98 -2.12
C ALA A 200 5.98 20.21 -2.05
N LEU A 201 5.07 20.25 -1.07
CA LEU A 201 4.18 21.40 -0.84
C LEU A 201 4.92 22.69 -0.43
N LYS A 202 6.18 22.61 0.05
CA LYS A 202 7.01 23.81 0.28
C LYS A 202 7.49 24.45 -1.02
N ASN A 203 7.52 23.70 -2.11
CA ASN A 203 7.94 24.14 -3.44
C ASN A 203 6.76 24.59 -4.31
N LEU A 204 5.63 24.96 -3.70
CA LEU A 204 4.49 25.50 -4.44
C LEU A 204 4.89 26.78 -5.19
N PRO A 205 4.37 27.00 -6.41
CA PRO A 205 4.64 28.23 -7.15
C PRO A 205 4.23 29.47 -6.35
N GLU A 206 4.99 30.56 -6.53
CA GLU A 206 4.68 31.86 -5.91
C GLU A 206 3.21 32.26 -6.12
N GLY A 207 2.61 32.79 -5.06
CA GLY A 207 1.20 33.15 -5.02
C GLY A 207 0.29 32.07 -4.42
N PHE A 208 0.69 30.79 -4.43
CA PHE A 208 -0.06 29.70 -3.82
C PHE A 208 0.32 29.48 -2.35
N SER A 209 -0.66 29.04 -1.56
CA SER A 209 -0.46 28.68 -0.15
C SER A 209 -1.29 27.45 0.22
N VAL A 210 -0.75 26.62 1.12
CA VAL A 210 -1.46 25.46 1.65
C VAL A 210 -2.51 25.95 2.65
N ALA A 211 -3.78 25.68 2.38
CA ALA A 211 -4.89 25.90 3.30
C ALA A 211 -5.13 24.69 4.21
N LEU A 212 -5.01 23.46 3.67
CA LEU A 212 -5.21 22.23 4.41
C LEU A 212 -4.23 21.14 3.96
N ASN A 213 -3.65 20.41 4.91
CA ASN A 213 -2.83 19.23 4.65
C ASN A 213 -3.14 18.13 5.68
N GLU A 214 -4.07 17.25 5.33
CA GLU A 214 -4.53 16.12 6.13
C GLU A 214 -4.08 14.77 5.55
N ILE A 215 -2.83 14.68 5.08
CA ILE A 215 -2.27 13.41 4.64
C ILE A 215 -1.92 12.52 5.83
N LYS A 216 -2.51 11.33 5.84
CA LYS A 216 -2.25 10.27 6.82
C LYS A 216 -1.14 9.35 6.31
N ALA A 217 -0.25 8.92 7.18
CA ALA A 217 0.71 7.86 6.87
C ALA A 217 -0.03 6.51 6.79
N PRO A 218 0.40 5.57 5.92
CA PRO A 218 -0.11 4.21 5.97
C PRO A 218 0.29 3.55 7.30
N PRO A 219 -0.49 2.58 7.79
CA PRO A 219 -0.18 1.89 9.04
C PRO A 219 1.13 1.12 8.91
N TYR A 220 1.95 1.18 9.96
CA TYR A 220 3.18 0.40 10.03
C TYR A 220 2.85 -1.03 10.46
N ILE A 221 2.93 -1.98 9.52
CA ILE A 221 2.48 -3.37 9.74
C ILE A 221 3.66 -4.34 9.79
N PHE A 222 3.65 -5.20 10.81
CA PHE A 222 4.42 -6.43 10.91
C PHE A 222 3.48 -7.60 11.12
N GLN A 223 3.74 -8.74 10.46
CA GLN A 223 2.96 -9.95 10.60
C GLN A 223 3.85 -11.17 10.75
N ALA A 224 3.42 -12.10 11.59
CA ALA A 224 3.98 -13.44 11.68
C ALA A 224 2.85 -14.46 11.62
N TYR A 225 2.91 -15.37 10.65
CA TYR A 225 1.92 -16.41 10.46
C TYR A 225 2.54 -17.79 10.68
N LYS A 226 2.00 -18.55 11.62
CA LYS A 226 2.40 -19.91 11.94
C LYS A 226 1.46 -20.89 11.26
N ASP A 227 1.93 -21.50 10.19
CA ASP A 227 1.17 -22.48 9.41
C ASP A 227 1.43 -23.90 9.92
N PRO A 228 0.40 -24.60 10.46
CA PRO A 228 0.56 -25.96 10.96
C PRO A 228 0.67 -27.02 9.86
N VAL A 229 0.20 -26.73 8.64
CA VAL A 229 0.18 -27.67 7.52
C VAL A 229 1.52 -27.62 6.79
N ALA A 230 1.97 -26.42 6.45
CA ALA A 230 3.27 -26.22 5.82
C ALA A 230 4.45 -26.35 6.81
N VAL A 231 4.18 -26.31 8.12
CA VAL A 231 5.19 -26.30 9.18
C VAL A 231 6.16 -25.14 8.97
N THR A 232 5.61 -23.95 8.73
CA THR A 232 6.37 -22.73 8.45
C THR A 232 5.95 -21.58 9.36
N LEU A 233 6.91 -20.73 9.70
CA LEU A 233 6.67 -19.41 10.25
C LEU A 233 7.00 -18.39 9.17
N THR A 234 6.00 -17.71 8.64
CA THR A 234 6.21 -16.65 7.65
C THR A 234 6.19 -15.29 8.32
N LEU A 235 7.30 -14.54 8.22
CA LEU A 235 7.41 -13.17 8.69
C LEU A 235 7.26 -12.20 7.51
N THR A 236 6.32 -11.26 7.58
CA THR A 236 6.06 -10.27 6.52
C THR A 236 5.86 -8.87 7.10
N GLY A 237 5.97 -7.85 6.23
CA GLY A 237 5.79 -6.45 6.61
C GLY A 237 7.12 -5.75 6.85
N TYR A 238 7.14 -4.80 7.79
CA TYR A 238 8.24 -3.87 7.96
C TYR A 238 8.94 -4.02 9.32
N VAL A 239 10.26 -3.80 9.31
CA VAL A 239 11.12 -3.68 10.50
C VAL A 239 11.88 -2.35 10.49
N PRO A 240 12.15 -1.70 11.65
CA PRO A 240 12.68 -0.34 11.69
C PRO A 240 14.03 -0.19 10.96
N ASP A 241 14.90 -1.17 11.16
CA ASP A 241 16.27 -1.21 10.64
C ASP A 241 16.78 -2.66 10.58
N ASN A 242 17.97 -2.84 10.01
CA ASN A 242 18.59 -4.16 9.84
C ASN A 242 19.04 -4.81 11.17
N ASN A 243 19.27 -4.02 12.22
CA ASN A 243 19.65 -4.58 13.52
C ASN A 243 18.44 -5.20 14.21
N VAL A 244 17.29 -4.52 14.18
CA VAL A 244 16.01 -5.04 14.67
C VAL A 244 15.55 -6.22 13.82
N HIS A 245 15.75 -6.16 12.50
CA HIS A 245 15.50 -7.30 11.60
C HIS A 245 16.26 -8.55 12.05
N ALA A 246 17.58 -8.43 12.21
CA ALA A 246 18.43 -9.53 12.65
C ALA A 246 18.03 -10.04 14.05
N ALA A 247 17.66 -9.15 14.97
CA ALA A 247 17.21 -9.53 16.30
C ALA A 247 15.90 -10.35 16.27
N ILE A 248 14.92 -9.94 15.45
CA ILE A 248 13.65 -10.65 15.26
C ILE A 248 13.88 -12.00 14.58
N ALA A 249 14.68 -12.04 13.51
CA ALA A 249 15.00 -13.28 12.80
C ALA A 249 15.73 -14.28 13.71
N ALA A 250 16.69 -13.81 14.51
CA ALA A 250 17.39 -14.64 15.48
C ALA A 250 16.46 -15.12 16.61
N ALA A 251 15.55 -14.26 17.10
CA ALA A 251 14.54 -14.66 18.08
C ALA A 251 13.59 -15.72 17.51
N ALA A 252 13.13 -15.57 16.26
CA ALA A 252 12.32 -16.56 15.58
C ALA A 252 13.05 -17.90 15.44
N GLY A 253 14.30 -17.90 14.98
CA GLY A 253 15.10 -19.13 14.83
C GLY A 253 15.42 -19.84 16.15
N ARG A 254 15.41 -19.14 17.30
CA ARG A 254 15.58 -19.77 18.61
C ARG A 254 14.28 -20.32 19.19
N LYS A 255 13.17 -19.57 19.04
CA LYS A 255 11.87 -19.86 19.65
C LYS A 255 11.03 -20.88 18.88
N PHE A 256 11.20 -20.95 17.57
CA PHE A 256 10.49 -21.88 16.69
C PHE A 256 11.45 -23.01 16.31
N PHE A 257 11.16 -24.21 16.80
CA PHE A 257 12.07 -25.35 16.71
C PHE A 257 11.69 -26.32 15.59
N SER A 258 10.40 -26.40 15.23
CA SER A 258 9.92 -27.34 14.23
C SER A 258 9.64 -26.68 12.88
N GLU A 259 9.33 -25.39 12.92
CA GLU A 259 8.88 -24.60 11.81
C GLU A 259 10.05 -24.04 11.01
N LYS A 260 9.99 -24.15 9.68
CA LYS A 260 10.90 -23.42 8.81
C LYS A 260 10.55 -21.94 8.84
N VAL A 261 11.47 -21.10 9.27
CA VAL A 261 11.31 -19.64 9.27
C VAL A 261 11.52 -19.10 7.85
N VAL A 262 10.49 -18.46 7.31
CA VAL A 262 10.48 -17.77 6.03
C VAL A 262 10.44 -16.27 6.31
N ASP A 263 11.54 -15.58 5.98
CA ASP A 263 11.71 -14.16 6.26
C ASP A 263 11.50 -13.31 5.00
N ASN A 264 10.38 -12.58 4.97
CA ASN A 264 10.04 -11.62 3.92
C ASN A 264 9.94 -10.19 4.49
N LEU A 265 10.62 -9.91 5.60
CA LEU A 265 10.62 -8.60 6.24
C LEU A 265 11.43 -7.59 5.42
N LYS A 266 11.01 -6.32 5.47
CA LYS A 266 11.69 -5.21 4.80
C LYS A 266 12.03 -4.11 5.79
N ALA A 267 13.23 -3.57 5.72
CA ALA A 267 13.61 -2.42 6.53
C ALA A 267 12.87 -1.15 6.05
N SER A 268 12.17 -0.46 6.96
CA SER A 268 11.51 0.81 6.69
C SER A 268 11.39 1.66 7.95
N VAL A 269 11.54 2.97 7.77
CA VAL A 269 11.19 3.96 8.80
C VAL A 269 9.67 4.00 9.01
N GLY A 270 9.23 4.53 10.16
CA GLY A 270 7.81 4.66 10.52
C GLY A 270 7.36 3.77 11.68
N ALA A 271 8.22 2.90 12.19
CA ALA A 271 7.90 2.05 13.33
C ALA A 271 7.67 2.87 14.61
N PRO A 272 6.68 2.51 15.45
CA PRO A 272 6.50 3.15 16.74
C PRO A 272 7.65 2.84 17.70
N SER A 273 7.93 3.80 18.59
CA SER A 273 8.87 3.61 19.70
C SER A 273 8.54 2.35 20.51
N GLY A 274 9.52 1.48 20.76
CA GLY A 274 9.31 0.23 21.51
C GLY A 274 8.83 -0.95 20.66
N PHE A 275 8.80 -0.84 19.32
CA PHE A 275 8.37 -1.90 18.41
C PHE A 275 9.02 -3.27 18.68
N ALA A 276 10.35 -3.35 18.78
CA ALA A 276 11.05 -4.62 19.04
C ALA A 276 10.66 -5.24 20.39
N ALA A 277 10.46 -4.39 21.41
CA ALA A 277 10.04 -4.82 22.75
C ALA A 277 8.59 -5.33 22.78
N ALA A 278 7.74 -4.96 21.81
CA ALA A 278 6.40 -5.53 21.65
C ALA A 278 6.42 -6.83 20.82
N VAL A 279 7.20 -6.86 19.74
CA VAL A 279 7.23 -7.99 18.79
C VAL A 279 7.90 -9.23 19.39
N VAL A 280 9.02 -9.09 20.09
CA VAL A 280 9.78 -10.24 20.59
C VAL A 280 9.01 -11.07 21.62
N PRO A 281 8.35 -10.49 22.65
CA PRO A 281 7.47 -11.22 23.55
C PRO A 281 6.27 -11.84 22.83
N ALA A 282 5.65 -11.10 21.90
CA ALA A 282 4.51 -11.59 21.13
C ALA A 282 4.87 -12.79 20.23
N LEU A 283 6.07 -12.80 19.64
CA LEU A 283 6.61 -13.97 18.93
C LEU A 283 6.87 -15.16 19.86
N GLY A 284 7.30 -14.89 21.10
CA GLY A 284 7.42 -15.92 22.13
C GLY A 284 6.07 -16.53 22.52
N ALA A 285 5.02 -15.72 22.62
CA ALA A 285 3.67 -16.23 22.82
C ALA A 285 3.18 -17.03 21.61
N LEU A 286 3.44 -16.57 20.38
CA LEU A 286 3.08 -17.28 19.15
C LEU A 286 3.80 -18.64 19.03
N SER A 287 5.06 -18.77 19.46
CA SER A 287 5.77 -20.05 19.40
C SER A 287 5.17 -21.13 20.30
N ARG A 288 4.46 -20.71 21.37
CA ARG A 288 3.73 -21.57 22.30
C ARG A 288 2.33 -21.98 21.81
N LEU A 289 1.85 -21.40 20.72
CA LEU A 289 0.60 -21.80 20.10
C LEU A 289 0.85 -22.91 19.05
N SER A 290 -0.13 -23.78 18.83
CA SER A 290 -0.09 -24.81 17.79
C SER A 290 -0.28 -24.24 16.39
N THR A 291 -1.14 -23.21 16.29
CA THR A 291 -1.45 -22.41 15.11
C THR A 291 -1.49 -20.95 15.55
N GLY A 292 -1.29 -20.01 14.64
CA GLY A 292 -1.61 -18.65 15.00
C GLY A 292 -1.13 -17.57 14.05
N THR A 293 -1.65 -16.37 14.28
CA THR A 293 -1.25 -15.15 13.60
C THR A 293 -0.93 -14.08 14.63
N LEU A 294 0.20 -13.43 14.43
CA LEU A 294 0.57 -12.20 15.11
C LEU A 294 0.53 -11.06 14.09
N VAL A 295 -0.26 -10.03 14.37
CA VAL A 295 -0.31 -8.79 13.58
C VAL A 295 -0.01 -7.62 14.49
N VAL A 296 1.02 -6.86 14.16
CA VAL A 296 1.33 -5.58 14.80
C VAL A 296 1.03 -4.49 13.78
N SER A 297 0.07 -3.62 14.10
CA SER A 297 -0.28 -2.45 13.30
C SER A 297 -0.10 -1.21 14.16
N ASP A 298 0.94 -0.44 13.87
CA ASP A 298 1.40 0.65 14.74
C ASP A 298 1.53 0.16 16.19
N ARG A 299 0.72 0.69 17.12
CA ARG A 299 0.72 0.33 18.54
C ARG A 299 -0.32 -0.73 18.91
N GLU A 300 -1.10 -1.24 17.96
CA GLU A 300 -2.04 -2.33 18.20
C GLU A 300 -1.38 -3.67 17.88
N VAL A 301 -1.39 -4.60 18.83
CA VAL A 301 -0.89 -5.97 18.65
C VAL A 301 -2.05 -6.94 18.79
N LYS A 302 -2.28 -7.73 17.75
CA LYS A 302 -3.27 -8.81 17.72
C LYS A 302 -2.53 -10.14 17.65
N LEU A 303 -2.77 -10.99 18.63
CA LEU A 303 -2.32 -12.37 18.63
C LEU A 303 -3.55 -13.26 18.61
N SER A 304 -3.65 -14.16 17.65
CA SER A 304 -4.71 -15.17 17.60
C SER A 304 -4.15 -16.55 17.33
N GLY A 305 -4.83 -17.59 17.81
CA GLY A 305 -4.47 -18.98 17.53
C GLY A 305 -4.82 -19.97 18.64
N ASP A 306 -4.55 -21.25 18.38
CA ASP A 306 -4.89 -22.35 19.27
C ASP A 306 -3.71 -22.74 20.15
N ALA A 307 -3.83 -22.60 21.47
CA ALA A 307 -2.89 -23.17 22.41
C ALA A 307 -2.99 -24.71 22.43
N PHE A 308 -1.90 -25.37 22.82
CA PHE A 308 -1.86 -26.85 22.86
C PHE A 308 -2.76 -27.48 23.93
N TYR A 309 -3.03 -26.76 25.03
CA TYR A 309 -3.84 -27.22 26.16
C TYR A 309 -4.33 -26.03 27.01
N ASP A 310 -5.31 -26.25 27.88
CA ASP A 310 -6.00 -25.18 28.64
C ASP A 310 -5.05 -24.33 29.51
N ALA A 311 -4.16 -24.98 30.26
CA ALA A 311 -3.22 -24.28 31.12
C ALA A 311 -2.23 -23.41 30.33
N ALA A 312 -1.78 -23.84 29.13
CA ALA A 312 -0.97 -22.99 28.25
C ALA A 312 -1.75 -21.75 27.81
N ALA A 313 -3.02 -21.90 27.39
CA ALA A 313 -3.84 -20.76 27.01
C ALA A 313 -3.99 -19.76 28.17
N ALA A 314 -4.24 -20.24 29.38
CA ALA A 314 -4.35 -19.39 30.57
C ALA A 314 -3.04 -18.66 30.90
N GLN A 315 -1.90 -19.37 30.83
CA GLN A 315 -0.59 -18.79 31.06
C GLN A 315 -0.21 -17.73 30.02
N ILE A 316 -0.48 -17.98 28.73
CA ILE A 316 -0.19 -17.01 27.67
C ILE A 316 -1.08 -15.77 27.84
N ARG A 317 -2.39 -15.93 28.06
CA ARG A 317 -3.32 -14.80 28.28
C ARG A 317 -2.95 -13.98 29.53
N GLY A 318 -2.51 -14.63 30.61
CA GLY A 318 -2.16 -13.95 31.87
C GLY A 318 -0.72 -13.40 31.94
N GLY A 319 0.20 -13.97 31.16
CA GLY A 319 1.62 -13.58 31.14
C GLY A 319 1.91 -12.48 30.14
N LEU A 320 1.39 -12.59 28.91
CA LEU A 320 1.74 -11.70 27.81
C LEU A 320 1.48 -10.19 28.10
N PRO A 321 0.39 -9.78 28.77
CA PRO A 321 0.17 -8.37 29.10
C PRO A 321 1.24 -7.77 30.03
N LYS A 322 1.93 -8.59 30.83
CA LYS A 322 2.95 -8.12 31.80
C LYS A 322 4.28 -7.78 31.14
N GLU A 323 4.54 -8.34 29.97
CA GLU A 323 5.78 -8.17 29.20
C GLU A 323 5.65 -7.05 28.16
N PHE A 324 4.46 -6.45 28.02
CA PHE A 324 4.17 -5.50 26.96
C PHE A 324 4.58 -4.06 27.31
N PRO A 325 5.23 -3.34 26.38
CA PRO A 325 5.64 -1.95 26.60
C PRO A 325 4.44 -1.00 26.72
N GLN A 326 4.61 0.09 27.49
CA GLN A 326 3.57 1.11 27.66
C GLN A 326 3.15 1.72 26.31
N GLY A 327 1.85 1.98 26.16
CA GLY A 327 1.26 2.58 24.97
C GLY A 327 0.89 1.59 23.86
N PHE A 328 1.26 0.31 23.98
CA PHE A 328 0.78 -0.73 23.08
C PHE A 328 -0.53 -1.35 23.59
N GLN A 329 -1.45 -1.61 22.67
CA GLN A 329 -2.72 -2.27 22.96
C GLN A 329 -2.65 -3.72 22.47
N LEU A 330 -2.62 -4.65 23.40
CA LEU A 330 -2.64 -6.09 23.10
C LEU A 330 -4.08 -6.61 23.06
N LYS A 331 -4.43 -7.30 21.98
CA LYS A 331 -5.64 -8.10 21.82
C LYS A 331 -5.23 -9.55 21.57
N ALA A 332 -5.47 -10.42 22.54
CA ALA A 332 -5.12 -11.83 22.45
C ALA A 332 -6.40 -12.68 22.34
N ASP A 333 -6.65 -13.23 21.15
CA ASP A 333 -7.74 -14.17 20.88
C ASP A 333 -7.17 -15.59 20.80
N ILE A 334 -6.91 -16.14 21.99
CA ILE A 334 -6.30 -17.46 22.13
C ILE A 334 -7.41 -18.45 22.41
N SER A 335 -7.51 -19.51 21.62
CA SER A 335 -8.36 -20.69 21.83
C SER A 335 -7.52 -21.88 22.28
N VAL A 336 -8.15 -23.03 22.50
CA VAL A 336 -7.47 -24.28 22.86
C VAL A 336 -7.73 -25.29 21.76
N LYS A 337 -6.66 -25.91 21.28
CA LYS A 337 -6.73 -27.00 20.30
C LYS A 337 -7.59 -28.13 20.89
N PRO A 338 -8.56 -28.69 20.12
CA PRO A 338 -9.32 -29.83 20.59
C PRO A 338 -8.42 -30.99 21.04
N ALA A 339 -8.77 -31.59 22.19
CA ALA A 339 -8.02 -32.70 22.75
C ALA A 339 -7.96 -33.86 21.73
N SER A 340 -6.76 -34.35 21.48
CA SER A 340 -6.56 -35.52 20.62
C SER A 340 -6.82 -36.80 21.39
N ALA A 341 -7.23 -37.86 20.69
CA ALA A 341 -7.46 -39.16 21.31
C ALA A 341 -6.18 -39.67 22.03
N PRO A 342 -6.35 -40.38 23.18
CA PRO A 342 -5.25 -41.04 23.84
C PRO A 342 -4.54 -42.01 22.90
N VAL A 343 -3.22 -42.14 23.07
CA VAL A 343 -2.37 -43.07 22.33
C VAL A 343 -1.76 -44.09 23.28
N ASP A 344 -1.36 -45.24 22.75
CA ASP A 344 -0.65 -46.25 23.51
C ASP A 344 0.79 -45.80 23.86
N PRO A 345 1.44 -46.46 24.84
CA PRO A 345 2.80 -46.10 25.28
C PRO A 345 3.86 -46.12 24.18
N THR A 346 3.75 -47.01 23.18
CA THR A 346 4.75 -47.12 22.10
C THR A 346 4.67 -45.92 21.17
N VAL A 347 3.46 -45.55 20.77
CA VAL A 347 3.22 -44.33 19.98
C VAL A 347 3.61 -43.10 20.78
N CYS A 348 3.39 -43.10 22.09
CA CYS A 348 3.82 -42.01 22.97
C CYS A 348 5.33 -41.77 22.92
N GLN A 349 6.12 -42.84 23.05
CA GLN A 349 7.58 -42.77 22.97
C GLN A 349 8.07 -42.22 21.62
N GLN A 350 7.44 -42.65 20.53
CA GLN A 350 7.75 -42.18 19.18
C GLN A 350 7.50 -40.67 19.04
N LEU A 351 6.34 -40.18 19.50
CA LEU A 351 5.99 -38.77 19.43
C LEU A 351 6.98 -37.88 20.19
N PHE A 352 7.42 -38.28 21.38
CA PHE A 352 8.45 -37.55 22.12
C PHE A 352 9.77 -37.50 21.35
N SER A 353 10.21 -38.65 20.84
CA SER A 353 11.46 -38.79 20.10
C SER A 353 11.47 -37.91 18.83
N GLU A 354 10.36 -37.87 18.10
CA GLU A 354 10.21 -37.04 16.90
C GLU A 354 10.28 -35.54 17.20
N VAL A 355 9.70 -35.09 18.30
CA VAL A 355 9.72 -33.68 18.70
C VAL A 355 11.11 -33.27 19.18
N LEU A 356 11.76 -34.11 19.99
CA LEU A 356 13.13 -33.86 20.49
C LEU A 356 14.19 -33.97 19.39
N ALA A 357 13.93 -34.71 18.31
CA ALA A 357 14.80 -34.74 17.14
C ALA A 357 14.82 -33.39 16.38
N LYS A 358 13.73 -32.61 16.48
CA LYS A 358 13.60 -31.30 15.80
C LYS A 358 14.08 -30.14 16.65
N GLY A 359 14.07 -30.28 17.98
CA GLY A 359 14.40 -29.20 18.91
C GLY A 359 15.01 -29.68 20.22
N LYS A 360 15.85 -28.84 20.83
CA LYS A 360 16.47 -29.12 22.13
C LYS A 360 15.94 -28.16 23.19
N ILE A 361 15.70 -28.68 24.39
CA ILE A 361 15.39 -27.86 25.57
C ILE A 361 16.68 -27.12 25.96
N ARG A 362 16.62 -25.79 25.97
CA ARG A 362 17.76 -24.92 26.32
C ARG A 362 17.68 -24.53 27.79
N PHE A 363 18.85 -24.31 28.37
CA PHE A 363 19.01 -23.88 29.76
C PHE A 363 19.99 -22.71 29.82
N GLU A 364 19.85 -21.88 30.85
CA GLU A 364 20.87 -20.88 31.17
C GLU A 364 22.25 -21.53 31.37
N SER A 365 23.30 -20.82 30.98
CA SER A 365 24.67 -21.35 31.02
C SER A 365 25.05 -21.85 32.42
N GLY A 366 25.49 -23.10 32.52
CA GLY A 366 25.88 -23.76 33.78
C GLY A 366 24.74 -23.97 34.79
N ARG A 367 23.48 -23.78 34.41
CA ARG A 367 22.33 -23.80 35.31
C ARG A 367 21.27 -24.83 34.89
N GLY A 368 20.38 -25.14 35.85
CA GLY A 368 19.15 -25.91 35.64
C GLY A 368 17.93 -25.06 35.25
N THR A 369 18.07 -23.73 35.20
CA THR A 369 17.01 -22.82 34.79
C THR A 369 16.75 -22.97 33.29
N ILE A 370 15.51 -23.32 32.93
CA ILE A 370 15.07 -23.43 31.54
C ILE A 370 15.11 -22.05 30.88
N ASP A 371 15.68 -21.97 29.67
CA ASP A 371 15.64 -20.77 28.85
C ASP A 371 14.20 -20.53 28.36
N PRO A 372 13.65 -19.31 28.52
CA PRO A 372 12.30 -18.97 28.05
C PRO A 372 12.03 -19.27 26.56
N ASP A 373 13.06 -19.29 25.71
CA ASP A 373 12.93 -19.65 24.29
C ASP A 373 12.49 -21.12 24.10
N SER A 374 12.63 -21.98 25.13
CA SER A 374 12.22 -23.39 25.11
C SER A 374 10.74 -23.61 25.40
N ALA A 375 9.98 -22.58 25.81
CA ALA A 375 8.60 -22.73 26.25
C ALA A 375 7.69 -23.37 25.18
N GLY A 376 7.86 -23.04 23.90
CA GLY A 376 7.08 -23.63 22.81
C GLY A 376 7.34 -25.13 22.62
N LEU A 377 8.59 -25.57 22.77
CA LEU A 377 8.95 -26.99 22.74
C LEU A 377 8.35 -27.73 23.94
N LEU A 378 8.45 -27.14 25.13
CA LEU A 378 7.91 -27.73 26.36
C LEU A 378 6.38 -27.84 26.32
N ASP A 379 5.68 -26.85 25.77
CA ASP A 379 4.23 -26.92 25.59
C ASP A 379 3.83 -28.03 24.60
N ARG A 380 4.64 -28.27 23.57
CA ARG A 380 4.43 -29.39 22.64
C ARG A 380 4.68 -30.75 23.30
N LEU A 381 5.73 -30.89 24.12
CA LEU A 381 6.00 -32.12 24.88
C LEU A 381 4.89 -32.38 25.91
N THR A 382 4.36 -31.33 26.52
CA THR A 382 3.23 -31.38 27.44
C THR A 382 1.96 -31.91 26.76
N GLU A 383 1.66 -31.44 25.54
CA GLU A 383 0.54 -31.95 24.73
C GLU A 383 0.67 -33.45 24.47
N ILE A 384 1.89 -33.94 24.19
CA ILE A 384 2.13 -35.37 24.01
C ILE A 384 1.86 -36.13 25.32
N ALA A 385 2.39 -35.64 26.46
CA ALA A 385 2.18 -36.27 27.76
C ALA A 385 0.69 -36.35 28.18
N LEU A 386 -0.12 -35.36 27.78
CA LEU A 386 -1.57 -35.36 27.97
C LEU A 386 -2.28 -36.43 27.13
N ARG A 387 -1.76 -36.76 25.95
CA ARG A 387 -2.28 -37.84 25.10
C ARG A 387 -1.90 -39.23 25.59
N CYS A 388 -1.04 -39.35 26.59
CA CYS A 388 -0.60 -40.63 27.12
C CYS A 388 -0.97 -40.77 28.60
N PRO A 389 -2.25 -40.71 29.00
CA PRO A 389 -2.66 -40.51 30.40
C PRO A 389 -2.22 -41.61 31.36
N THR A 390 -1.96 -42.82 30.87
CA THR A 390 -1.57 -44.00 31.68
C THR A 390 -0.07 -44.30 31.65
N ALA A 391 0.71 -43.53 30.89
CA ALA A 391 2.14 -43.74 30.77
C ALA A 391 2.90 -43.14 31.96
N ASP A 392 3.82 -43.92 32.53
CA ASP A 392 4.86 -43.41 33.43
C ASP A 392 6.03 -42.92 32.57
N ILE A 393 6.50 -41.71 32.83
CA ILE A 393 7.46 -41.00 31.98
C ILE A 393 8.68 -40.62 32.82
N GLU A 394 9.82 -41.17 32.47
CA GLU A 394 11.10 -40.73 33.01
C GLU A 394 11.68 -39.61 32.15
N ILE A 395 12.11 -38.55 32.81
CA ILE A 395 12.80 -37.40 32.22
C ILE A 395 14.28 -37.56 32.52
N ALA A 396 15.04 -37.97 31.51
CA ALA A 396 16.45 -38.31 31.63
C ALA A 396 17.33 -37.13 31.19
N GLY A 397 18.12 -36.60 32.11
CA GLY A 397 19.07 -35.51 31.85
C GLY A 397 20.47 -36.03 31.54
N HIS A 398 21.12 -35.45 30.52
CA HIS A 398 22.47 -35.80 30.11
C HIS A 398 23.34 -34.55 29.91
N THR A 399 24.64 -34.69 30.20
CA THR A 399 25.68 -33.69 29.91
C THR A 399 26.68 -34.25 28.90
N ASP A 400 27.55 -33.38 28.39
CA ASP A 400 28.81 -33.83 27.80
C ASP A 400 29.79 -34.28 28.91
N ALA A 401 30.98 -34.73 28.49
CA ALA A 401 32.05 -35.16 29.38
C ALA A 401 32.92 -34.01 29.90
N ASP A 402 32.61 -32.74 29.62
CA ASP A 402 33.41 -31.62 30.11
C ASP A 402 33.05 -31.32 31.57
N GLY A 403 34.07 -31.08 32.41
CA GLY A 403 33.89 -30.78 33.82
C GLY A 403 33.87 -32.01 34.73
N GLU A 404 33.67 -31.78 36.03
CA GLU A 404 33.69 -32.85 37.04
C GLU A 404 32.41 -33.69 36.98
N ASP A 405 32.56 -35.02 37.06
CA ASP A 405 31.44 -35.97 37.01
C ASP A 405 30.34 -35.66 38.05
N ALA A 406 30.73 -35.29 39.28
CA ALA A 406 29.78 -34.93 40.33
C ALA A 406 28.98 -33.66 39.99
N PHE A 407 29.63 -32.67 39.36
CA PHE A 407 28.95 -31.47 38.89
C PHE A 407 28.00 -31.79 37.74
N ASN A 408 28.45 -32.59 36.78
CA ASN A 408 27.65 -33.02 35.63
C ASN A 408 26.42 -33.83 36.04
N GLN A 409 26.59 -34.74 37.01
CA GLN A 409 25.50 -35.48 37.62
C GLN A 409 24.47 -34.52 38.23
N ALA A 410 24.89 -33.62 39.13
CA ALA A 410 24.00 -32.67 39.78
C ALA A 410 23.33 -31.71 38.80
N LEU A 411 24.02 -31.28 37.74
CA LEU A 411 23.47 -30.40 36.71
C LEU A 411 22.41 -31.12 35.88
N SER A 412 22.67 -32.35 35.45
CA SER A 412 21.73 -33.15 34.68
C SER A 412 20.43 -33.42 35.45
N GLU A 413 20.54 -33.73 36.74
CA GLU A 413 19.39 -33.97 37.62
C GLU A 413 18.56 -32.69 37.84
N LYS A 414 19.21 -31.55 38.10
CA LYS A 414 18.53 -30.25 38.20
C LYS A 414 17.77 -29.90 36.92
N ARG A 415 18.34 -30.19 35.75
CA ARG A 415 17.69 -29.93 34.45
C ARG A 415 16.50 -30.85 34.22
N ALA A 416 16.63 -32.14 34.52
CA ALA A 416 15.52 -33.08 34.47
C ALA A 416 14.38 -32.67 35.42
N GLN A 417 14.72 -32.27 36.64
CA GLN A 417 13.74 -31.78 37.62
C GLN A 417 13.03 -30.51 37.14
N ALA A 418 13.75 -29.55 36.57
CA ALA A 418 13.14 -28.33 36.04
C ALA A 418 12.12 -28.61 34.92
N VAL A 419 12.39 -29.61 34.07
CA VAL A 419 11.46 -30.04 33.02
C VAL A 419 10.25 -30.75 33.64
N MET A 420 10.45 -31.63 34.64
CA MET A 420 9.36 -32.26 35.39
C MET A 420 8.45 -31.21 36.06
N ASP A 421 9.04 -30.21 36.72
CA ASP A 421 8.32 -29.12 37.38
C ASP A 421 7.49 -28.31 36.37
N TYR A 422 8.01 -28.11 35.15
CA TYR A 422 7.26 -27.48 34.07
C TYR A 422 5.99 -28.27 33.71
N LEU A 423 6.09 -29.59 33.54
CA LEU A 423 4.96 -30.46 33.21
C LEU A 423 3.92 -30.49 34.35
N ILE A 424 4.38 -30.54 35.60
CA ILE A 424 3.50 -30.50 36.78
C ILE A 424 2.77 -29.15 36.83
N LYS A 425 3.47 -28.05 36.59
CA LYS A 425 2.88 -26.71 36.53
C LYS A 425 1.87 -26.56 35.37
N ALA A 426 2.03 -27.33 34.31
CA ALA A 426 1.06 -27.43 33.23
C ALA A 426 -0.20 -28.25 33.58
N GLY A 427 -0.22 -28.89 34.77
CA GLY A 427 -1.37 -29.59 35.32
C GLY A 427 -1.27 -31.11 35.27
N LEU A 428 -0.13 -31.69 34.88
CA LEU A 428 0.02 -33.13 34.83
C LEU A 428 0.34 -33.71 36.23
N PRO A 429 -0.16 -34.92 36.58
CA PRO A 429 0.08 -35.51 37.89
C PRO A 429 1.57 -35.82 38.12
N ALA A 430 2.14 -35.33 39.22
CA ALA A 430 3.54 -35.55 39.56
C ALA A 430 3.90 -37.04 39.70
N SER A 431 2.96 -37.90 40.11
CA SER A 431 3.17 -39.34 40.26
C SER A 431 3.51 -40.07 38.96
N ARG A 432 3.29 -39.45 37.80
CA ARG A 432 3.58 -40.03 36.48
C ARG A 432 4.99 -39.74 36.00
N PHE A 433 5.76 -38.92 36.72
CA PHE A 433 7.06 -38.47 36.27
C PHE A 433 8.16 -38.82 37.26
N THR A 434 9.30 -39.25 36.71
CA THR A 434 10.54 -39.43 37.45
C THR A 434 11.63 -38.63 36.77
N ALA A 435 12.30 -37.73 37.49
CA ALA A 435 13.45 -37.00 36.97
C ALA A 435 14.74 -37.73 37.35
N THR A 436 15.55 -38.11 36.36
CA THR A 436 16.82 -38.80 36.58
C THR A 436 17.95 -38.05 35.88
N GLY A 437 19.01 -37.71 36.62
CA GLY A 437 20.27 -37.25 36.03
C GLY A 437 21.20 -38.42 35.72
N TYR A 438 21.83 -38.42 34.55
CA TYR A 438 22.84 -39.41 34.17
C TYR A 438 24.25 -38.81 33.97
N GLY A 439 24.39 -37.49 34.14
CA GLY A 439 25.65 -36.79 33.85
C GLY A 439 26.18 -37.13 32.45
N SER A 440 27.47 -37.45 32.37
CA SER A 440 28.19 -37.82 31.16
C SER A 440 28.19 -39.33 30.86
N THR A 441 27.53 -40.15 31.68
CA THR A 441 27.70 -41.63 31.68
C THR A 441 27.02 -42.35 30.53
N GLN A 442 26.09 -41.70 29.83
CA GLN A 442 25.34 -42.26 28.70
C GLN A 442 25.47 -41.37 27.44
N PRO A 443 26.65 -41.32 26.82
CA PRO A 443 26.87 -40.55 25.60
C PRO A 443 26.18 -41.22 24.40
N VAL A 444 25.59 -40.41 23.53
CA VAL A 444 25.00 -40.83 22.25
C VAL A 444 25.88 -40.46 21.06
N ALA A 445 26.92 -39.65 21.29
CA ALA A 445 27.92 -39.25 20.32
C ALA A 445 29.29 -39.11 20.98
N THR A 446 30.35 -38.99 20.17
CA THR A 446 31.70 -38.70 20.69
C THR A 446 31.72 -37.39 21.48
N ASN A 447 32.52 -37.32 22.54
CA ASN A 447 32.80 -36.08 23.27
C ASN A 447 34.04 -35.34 22.73
N ASP A 448 34.61 -35.80 21.62
CA ASP A 448 35.83 -35.21 21.06
C ASP A 448 35.54 -33.99 20.17
N THR A 449 34.29 -33.82 19.72
CA THR A 449 33.87 -32.70 18.85
C THR A 449 32.78 -31.86 19.50
N ASP A 450 32.71 -30.58 19.15
CA ASP A 450 31.68 -29.67 19.67
C ASP A 450 30.27 -30.13 19.26
N GLU A 451 30.12 -30.70 18.06
CA GLU A 451 28.86 -31.27 17.58
C GLU A 451 28.43 -32.47 18.41
N GLY A 452 29.36 -33.38 18.72
CA GLY A 452 29.09 -34.57 19.52
C GLY A 452 28.75 -34.22 20.98
N LYS A 453 29.51 -33.29 21.59
CA LYS A 453 29.17 -32.72 22.90
C LYS A 453 27.79 -32.07 22.90
N ALA A 454 27.44 -31.33 21.85
CA ALA A 454 26.12 -30.74 21.72
C ALA A 454 25.00 -31.79 21.61
N GLN A 455 25.25 -32.97 21.05
CA GLN A 455 24.29 -34.09 21.03
C GLN A 455 24.16 -34.75 22.41
N ASN A 456 25.25 -34.84 23.17
CA ASN A 456 25.23 -35.42 24.52
C ASN A 456 24.52 -34.51 25.56
N ARG A 457 24.60 -33.18 25.41
CA ARG A 457 23.81 -32.22 26.21
C ARG A 457 22.32 -32.25 25.80
N ARG A 458 21.55 -33.18 26.36
CA ARG A 458 20.14 -33.42 25.97
C ARG A 458 19.24 -33.79 27.16
N ILE A 459 17.94 -33.76 26.89
CA ILE A 459 16.88 -34.28 27.77
C ILE A 459 16.11 -35.31 26.95
N ASP A 460 16.00 -36.52 27.46
CA ASP A 460 15.21 -37.59 26.86
C ASP A 460 13.93 -37.82 27.68
N PHE A 461 12.87 -38.24 26.99
CA PHE A 461 11.62 -38.67 27.61
C PHE A 461 11.48 -40.17 27.35
N LEU A 462 11.47 -40.97 28.41
CA LEU A 462 11.40 -42.43 28.36
C LEU A 462 10.08 -42.90 28.96
N VAL A 463 9.22 -43.49 28.13
CA VAL A 463 7.97 -44.10 28.54
C VAL A 463 8.27 -45.49 29.12
N ARG A 464 7.78 -45.75 30.33
CA ARG A 464 8.03 -46.97 31.11
C ARG A 464 6.84 -47.94 31.10
#